data_AF-A0AA37PPT2-F1
#
_entry.id   AF-A0AA37PPT2-F1
#
_cell.length_a   1.000
_cell.length_b   1.000
_cell.length_c   1.000
_cell.angle_alpha   90.00
_cell.angle_beta   90.00
_cell.angle_gamma   90.00
#
_symmetry.space_group_name_H-M   'P 1'
#
loop_
_entity.id
_entity.type
_entity.pdbx_description
1 polymer ?
#
loop_
_entity_poly.entity_id
_entity_poly.type
_entity_poly.pdbx_seq_one_letter_code
_entity_poly.pdbx_strand_id
1 'polypeptide(L)'
;MSSEPAALLSLRTESSRYRRGVSSQAHPRRHHRPALIILVIVAACGCLALGWWQWTRFQSPSGSFQNLGYALQWPLFAWFCVYAYRNFVRYEQAPPQPRNHGAVTEIPAGLLPERPQSAQQPPDDPALREYNAYLAQLAAKDAEKQNRTTA
;
A
#
# COMPACT_ATOMS: atom_id res chain seq x y z
N MET A 1 -11.02 -18.20 50.76
CA MET A 1 -9.67 -18.08 50.16
C MET A 1 -9.44 -19.34 49.34
N SER A 2 -9.09 -19.21 48.05
CA SER A 2 -8.82 -20.29 47.06
C SER A 2 -9.98 -20.83 46.20
N SER A 3 -10.55 -20.01 45.33
CA SER A 3 -11.28 -20.50 44.14
C SER A 3 -11.12 -19.55 42.93
N GLU A 4 -9.89 -19.11 42.65
CA GLU A 4 -9.56 -18.21 41.51
C GLU A 4 -8.44 -18.65 40.52
N PRO A 5 -7.83 -19.85 40.53
CA PRO A 5 -6.76 -20.14 39.55
C PRO A 5 -7.27 -20.63 38.18
N ALA A 6 -8.46 -21.22 38.09
CA ALA A 6 -8.93 -21.90 36.87
C ALA A 6 -9.47 -20.93 35.80
N ALA A 7 -10.18 -19.88 36.21
CA ALA A 7 -10.78 -18.90 35.29
C ALA A 7 -9.71 -18.09 34.54
N LEU A 8 -8.62 -17.71 35.23
CA LEU A 8 -7.52 -16.94 34.64
C LEU A 8 -6.68 -17.76 33.64
N LEU A 9 -6.57 -19.08 33.85
CA LEU A 9 -5.92 -19.98 32.89
C LEU A 9 -6.78 -20.19 31.63
N SER A 10 -8.10 -20.28 31.78
CA SER A 10 -9.04 -20.37 30.66
C SER A 10 -9.00 -19.09 29.80
N LEU A 11 -9.06 -17.91 30.42
CA LEU A 11 -9.03 -16.63 29.69
C LEU A 11 -7.67 -16.39 28.98
N ARG A 12 -6.56 -16.84 29.57
CA ARG A 12 -5.23 -16.76 28.94
C ARG A 12 -5.09 -17.70 27.73
N THR A 13 -5.75 -18.85 27.77
CA THR A 13 -5.71 -19.83 26.66
C THR A 13 -6.67 -19.47 25.53
N GLU A 14 -7.80 -18.84 25.82
CA GLU A 14 -8.72 -18.33 24.79
C GLU A 14 -8.17 -17.10 24.07
N SER A 15 -7.60 -16.14 24.80
CA SER A 15 -6.95 -14.96 24.21
C SER A 15 -5.76 -15.32 23.31
N SER A 16 -5.00 -16.36 23.67
CA SER A 16 -3.89 -16.87 22.85
C SER A 16 -4.34 -17.57 21.57
N ARG A 17 -5.56 -18.12 21.53
CA ARG A 17 -6.17 -18.69 20.32
C ARG A 17 -6.80 -17.61 19.45
N TYR A 18 -7.44 -16.61 20.06
CA TYR A 18 -8.00 -15.46 19.36
C TYR A 18 -6.93 -14.68 18.59
N ARG A 19 -5.77 -14.41 19.22
CA ARG A 19 -4.63 -13.75 18.56
C ARG A 19 -4.07 -14.54 17.37
N ARG A 20 -4.18 -15.88 17.40
CA ARG A 20 -3.63 -16.76 16.37
C ARG A 20 -4.51 -16.82 15.12
N GLY A 21 -5.84 -16.69 15.27
CA GLY A 21 -6.80 -16.67 14.16
C GLY A 21 -6.78 -15.41 13.30
N VAL A 22 -6.34 -14.26 13.85
CA VAL A 22 -6.20 -13.00 13.11
C VAL A 22 -4.93 -12.97 12.22
N SER A 23 -4.06 -13.96 12.34
CA SER A 23 -2.75 -13.99 11.64
C SER A 23 -2.79 -14.67 10.25
N SER A 24 -3.97 -14.92 9.68
CA SER A 24 -4.11 -15.54 8.36
C SER A 24 -5.28 -14.85 7.66
N GLN A 25 -5.06 -13.90 6.76
CA GLN A 25 -4.75 -14.16 5.35
C GLN A 25 -3.97 -12.97 4.77
N ALA A 26 -2.65 -13.11 4.60
CA ALA A 26 -1.91 -12.23 3.71
C ALA A 26 -2.27 -12.63 2.27
N HIS A 27 -3.33 -12.01 1.73
CA HIS A 27 -3.73 -12.21 0.34
C HIS A 27 -2.56 -11.81 -0.58
N PRO A 28 -1.96 -12.73 -1.36
CA PRO A 28 -0.85 -12.37 -2.23
C PRO A 28 -1.40 -11.59 -3.43
N ARG A 29 -1.58 -10.28 -3.28
CA ARG A 29 -1.83 -9.38 -4.42
C ARG A 29 -0.53 -9.17 -5.20
N ARG A 30 -0.12 -10.17 -5.98
CA ARG A 30 1.04 -10.09 -6.88
C ARG A 30 0.69 -10.09 -8.37
N HIS A 31 -0.58 -9.86 -8.74
CA HIS A 31 -1.03 -9.94 -10.13
C HIS A 31 -0.89 -8.65 -10.95
N HIS A 32 -0.53 -7.51 -10.35
CA HIS A 32 -0.53 -6.22 -11.07
C HIS A 32 0.74 -5.95 -11.89
N ARG A 33 1.81 -6.73 -11.67
CA ARG A 33 3.12 -6.55 -12.31
C ARG A 33 3.10 -6.72 -13.83
N PRO A 34 2.58 -7.83 -14.41
CA PRO A 34 2.55 -7.98 -15.87
C PRO A 34 1.65 -6.94 -16.54
N ALA A 35 0.55 -6.55 -15.90
CA ALA A 35 -0.34 -5.51 -16.43
C ALA A 35 0.37 -4.16 -16.58
N LEU A 36 1.18 -3.75 -15.60
CA LEU A 36 1.97 -2.52 -15.68
C LEU A 36 3.08 -2.62 -16.74
N ILE A 37 3.71 -3.78 -16.91
CA ILE A 37 4.71 -3.98 -17.98
C ILE A 37 4.06 -3.81 -19.34
N ILE A 38 2.92 -4.46 -19.58
CA ILE A 38 2.19 -4.37 -20.85
C ILE A 38 1.77 -2.92 -21.10
N LEU A 39 1.23 -2.24 -20.08
CA LEU A 39 0.85 -0.82 -20.17
C LEU A 39 2.02 0.04 -20.63
N VAL A 40 3.21 -0.14 -20.03
CA VAL A 40 4.42 0.62 -20.36
C VAL A 40 4.90 0.33 -21.77
N ILE A 41 4.89 -0.94 -22.19
CA ILE A 41 5.27 -1.32 -23.56
C ILE A 41 4.31 -0.68 -24.57
N VAL A 42 3.00 -0.78 -24.35
CA VAL A 42 1.99 -0.18 -25.23
C VAL A 42 2.15 1.33 -25.30
N ALA A 43 2.35 2.00 -24.15
CA ALA A 43 2.59 3.44 -24.10
C ALA A 43 3.86 3.85 -24.85
N ALA A 44 4.97 3.12 -24.65
CA ALA A 44 6.24 3.38 -25.33
C ALA A 44 6.13 3.16 -26.85
N CYS A 45 5.53 2.06 -27.28
CA CYS A 45 5.28 1.78 -28.70
C CYS A 45 4.38 2.85 -29.33
N GLY A 46 3.32 3.27 -28.66
CA GLY A 46 2.44 4.35 -29.11
C GLY A 46 3.18 5.68 -29.29
N CYS A 47 3.99 6.07 -28.30
CA CYS A 47 4.83 7.28 -28.39
C CYS A 47 5.83 7.20 -29.54
N LEU A 48 6.53 6.07 -29.72
CA LEU A 48 7.49 5.90 -30.81
C LEU A 48 6.81 5.89 -32.18
N ALA A 49 5.62 5.28 -32.31
CA ALA A 49 4.84 5.32 -33.55
C ALA A 49 4.41 6.75 -33.91
N LEU A 50 3.97 7.54 -32.92
CA LEU A 50 3.65 8.96 -33.10
C LEU A 50 4.89 9.78 -33.50
N GLY A 51 6.03 9.54 -32.83
CA GLY A 51 7.30 10.18 -33.18
C GLY A 51 7.76 9.84 -34.60
N TRP A 52 7.62 8.58 -35.02
CA TRP A 52 7.92 8.13 -36.37
C TRP A 52 7.02 8.76 -37.42
N TRP A 53 5.73 8.87 -37.11
CA TRP A 53 4.77 9.57 -37.98
C TRP A 53 5.10 11.06 -38.11
N GLN A 54 5.55 11.70 -37.03
CA GLN A 54 6.00 13.10 -37.08
C GLN A 54 7.31 13.28 -37.83
N TRP A 55 8.24 12.34 -37.71
CA TRP A 55 9.50 12.32 -38.46
C TRP A 55 9.27 12.24 -39.97
N THR A 56 8.39 11.32 -40.40
CA THR A 56 8.01 11.20 -41.82
C THR A 56 7.25 12.43 -42.32
N ARG A 57 6.44 13.07 -41.46
CA ARG A 57 5.81 14.36 -41.79
C ARG A 57 6.80 15.53 -41.89
N PHE A 58 7.84 15.56 -41.08
CA PHE A 58 8.90 16.56 -41.17
C PHE A 58 9.68 16.47 -42.49
N GLN A 59 9.84 15.28 -43.07
CA GLN A 59 10.51 15.09 -44.37
C GLN A 59 9.70 15.58 -45.58
N SER A 60 8.44 15.98 -45.38
CA SER A 60 7.60 16.52 -46.45
C SER A 60 8.02 17.95 -46.83
N PRO A 61 7.67 18.45 -48.05
CA PRO A 61 8.10 19.77 -48.54
C PRO A 61 7.67 20.97 -47.66
N SER A 62 6.74 20.76 -46.72
CA SER A 62 6.24 21.74 -45.75
C SER A 62 6.71 21.47 -44.31
N GLY A 63 7.81 20.74 -44.13
CA GLY A 63 8.35 20.38 -42.82
C GLY A 63 8.89 21.59 -42.05
N SER A 64 8.37 21.82 -40.84
CA SER A 64 8.84 22.87 -39.91
C SER A 64 9.64 22.26 -38.75
N PHE A 65 10.60 23.01 -38.20
CA PHE A 65 11.38 22.64 -37.00
C PHE A 65 10.50 22.30 -35.78
N GLN A 66 9.26 22.82 -35.70
CA GLN A 66 8.32 22.41 -34.64
C GLN A 66 7.95 20.92 -34.72
N ASN A 67 7.74 20.37 -35.93
CA ASN A 67 7.43 18.94 -36.09
C ASN A 67 8.61 18.05 -35.71
N LEU A 68 9.85 18.51 -35.95
CA LEU A 68 11.06 17.85 -35.49
C LEU A 68 11.11 17.81 -33.96
N GLY A 69 10.80 18.95 -33.32
CA GLY A 69 10.68 19.04 -31.87
C GLY A 69 9.70 18.01 -31.32
N TYR A 70 8.51 17.89 -31.91
CA TYR A 70 7.54 16.86 -31.53
C TYR A 70 8.04 15.44 -31.80
N ALA A 71 8.65 15.19 -32.96
CA ALA A 71 9.23 13.89 -33.31
C ALA A 71 10.29 13.42 -32.30
N LEU A 72 11.03 14.35 -31.68
CA LEU A 72 12.02 14.06 -30.64
C LEU A 72 11.42 14.06 -29.22
N GLN A 73 10.37 14.85 -28.98
CA GLN A 73 9.64 14.91 -27.72
C GLN A 73 8.92 13.58 -27.42
N TRP A 74 8.33 12.94 -28.43
CA TRP A 74 7.63 11.66 -28.24
C TRP A 74 8.55 10.52 -27.73
N PRO A 75 9.76 10.32 -28.28
CA PRO A 75 10.77 9.41 -27.73
C PRO A 75 11.16 9.73 -26.28
N LEU A 76 11.29 11.01 -25.91
CA LEU A 76 11.58 11.42 -24.53
C LEU A 76 10.46 10.98 -23.58
N PHE A 77 9.20 11.11 -23.98
CA PHE A 77 8.07 10.59 -23.21
C PHE A 77 8.06 9.06 -23.14
N ALA A 78 8.36 8.36 -24.23
CA ALA A 78 8.48 6.90 -24.21
C ALA A 78 9.53 6.44 -23.19
N TRP A 79 10.70 7.08 -23.20
CA TRP A 79 11.78 6.82 -22.24
C TRP A 79 11.33 7.13 -20.80
N PHE A 80 10.65 8.25 -20.59
CA PHE A 80 10.11 8.64 -19.29
C PHE A 80 9.14 7.60 -18.73
N CYS A 81 8.22 7.07 -19.53
CA CYS A 81 7.30 6.00 -19.11
C CYS A 81 8.05 4.74 -18.65
N VAL A 82 9.07 4.32 -19.40
CA VAL A 82 9.91 3.16 -19.03
C VAL A 82 10.71 3.45 -17.75
N TYR A 83 11.27 4.65 -17.63
CA TYR A 83 12.03 5.07 -16.46
C TYR A 83 11.17 5.11 -15.19
N ALA A 84 9.94 5.63 -15.28
CA ALA A 84 8.99 5.67 -14.18
C ALA A 84 8.65 4.25 -13.70
N TYR A 85 8.40 3.32 -14.62
CA TYR A 85 8.17 1.92 -14.29
C TYR A 85 9.38 1.25 -13.62
N ARG A 86 10.59 1.46 -14.16
CA ARG A 86 11.83 0.94 -13.54
C ARG A 86 12.02 1.47 -12.13
N ASN A 87 11.78 2.76 -11.90
CA ASN A 87 11.88 3.35 -10.57
C ASN A 87 10.81 2.80 -9.63
N PHE A 88 9.56 2.71 -10.09
CA PHE A 88 8.47 2.11 -9.31
C PHE A 88 8.81 0.69 -8.86
N VAL A 89 9.31 -0.17 -9.76
CA VAL A 89 9.75 -1.53 -9.43
C VAL A 89 10.94 -1.48 -8.46
N ARG A 90 11.90 -0.56 -8.64
CA ARG A 90 13.02 -0.39 -7.71
C ARG A 90 12.55 0.01 -6.32
N TYR A 91 11.55 0.89 -6.20
CA TYR A 91 10.98 1.31 -4.92
C TYR A 91 10.16 0.20 -4.26
N GLU A 92 9.44 -0.63 -5.02
CA GLU A 92 8.78 -1.82 -4.46
C GLU A 92 9.77 -2.90 -4.01
N GLN A 93 10.90 -3.04 -4.72
CA GLN A 93 11.92 -4.05 -4.41
C GLN A 93 12.90 -3.61 -3.34
N ALA A 94 13.01 -2.31 -3.08
CA ALA A 94 13.86 -1.80 -2.01
C ALA A 94 13.42 -2.44 -0.69
N PRO A 95 14.30 -3.22 -0.03
CA PRO A 95 14.03 -3.66 1.34
C PRO A 95 13.66 -2.43 2.16
N PRO A 96 12.69 -2.50 3.09
CA PRO A 96 12.44 -1.40 4.00
C PRO A 96 13.79 -1.01 4.58
N GLN A 97 14.26 0.20 4.26
CA GLN A 97 15.52 0.67 4.82
C GLN A 97 15.38 0.53 6.32
N PRO A 98 16.31 -0.14 7.01
CA PRO A 98 16.29 -0.19 8.46
C PRO A 98 16.17 1.26 8.90
N ARG A 99 15.06 1.61 9.57
CA ARG A 99 14.85 2.94 10.11
C ARG A 99 16.12 3.29 10.86
N ASN A 100 16.90 4.23 10.34
CA ASN A 100 18.01 4.80 11.06
C ASN A 100 17.38 5.55 12.23
N HIS A 101 17.27 4.89 13.38
CA HIS A 101 16.79 5.51 14.62
C HIS A 101 17.72 6.64 15.07
N GLY A 102 18.89 6.83 14.43
CA GLY A 102 19.81 7.95 14.62
C GLY A 102 19.71 9.06 13.56
N ALA A 103 18.85 8.96 12.54
CA ALA A 103 18.54 10.12 11.71
C ALA A 103 17.62 11.02 12.53
N VAL A 104 18.09 12.24 12.83
CA VAL A 104 17.40 13.30 13.60
C VAL A 104 16.05 13.62 12.96
N THR A 105 15.09 12.74 13.24
CA THR A 105 13.65 12.87 12.96
C THR A 105 12.88 12.80 14.28
N GLU A 106 13.61 12.74 15.40
CA GLU A 106 13.11 13.18 16.68
C GLU A 106 13.01 14.69 16.62
N ILE A 107 11.78 15.19 16.57
CA ILE A 107 11.52 16.58 16.90
C ILE A 107 12.06 16.74 18.33
N PRO A 108 13.08 17.59 18.57
CA PRO A 108 13.67 17.71 19.89
C PRO A 108 12.56 17.98 20.89
N ALA A 109 12.60 17.30 22.04
CA ALA A 109 11.50 17.24 23.01
C ALA A 109 11.04 18.63 23.54
N GLY A 110 11.76 19.70 23.21
CA GLY A 110 11.39 21.09 23.50
C GLY A 110 10.73 21.88 22.35
N LEU A 111 10.51 21.30 21.16
CA LEU A 111 9.84 21.97 20.03
C LEU A 111 8.35 21.62 19.89
N LEU A 112 7.87 20.60 20.61
CA LEU A 112 6.44 20.30 20.67
C LEU A 112 5.90 20.79 22.01
N PRO A 113 4.76 21.51 22.03
CA PRO A 113 3.97 21.67 23.25
C PRO A 113 3.75 20.28 23.86
N GLU A 114 3.86 20.17 25.18
CA GLU A 114 3.54 18.94 25.89
C GLU A 114 2.18 18.45 25.40
N ARG A 115 2.15 17.30 24.72
CA ARG A 115 0.89 16.73 24.25
C ARG A 115 0.07 16.50 25.51
N PRO A 116 -1.10 17.16 25.68
CA PRO A 116 -1.95 16.87 26.82
C PRO A 116 -2.15 15.36 26.82
N GLN A 117 -1.77 14.71 27.92
CA GLN A 117 -2.07 13.29 28.10
C GLN A 117 -3.55 13.15 27.79
N SER A 118 -3.87 12.45 26.70
CA SER A 118 -5.24 12.07 26.42
C SER A 118 -5.75 11.50 27.72
N ALA A 119 -6.69 12.19 28.37
CA ALA A 119 -7.31 11.70 29.58
C ALA A 119 -7.68 10.26 29.29
N GLN A 120 -7.14 9.33 30.09
CA GLN A 120 -7.43 7.91 29.93
C GLN A 120 -8.95 7.81 29.88
N GLN A 121 -9.51 7.58 28.69
CA GLN A 121 -10.95 7.42 28.56
C GLN A 121 -11.33 6.31 29.53
N PRO A 122 -12.35 6.52 30.38
CA PRO A 122 -12.76 5.52 31.37
C PRO A 122 -12.84 4.15 30.68
N PRO A 123 -12.12 3.13 31.20
CA PRO A 123 -12.12 1.79 30.60
C PRO A 123 -13.52 1.19 30.39
N ASP A 124 -14.52 1.74 31.08
CA ASP A 124 -15.91 1.28 31.13
C ASP A 124 -16.92 2.23 30.48
N ASP A 125 -16.57 2.95 29.41
CA ASP A 125 -17.59 3.64 28.61
C ASP A 125 -18.57 2.61 28.00
N PRO A 126 -19.86 2.60 28.40
CA PRO A 126 -20.84 1.65 27.90
C PRO A 126 -20.98 1.70 26.37
N ALA A 127 -20.86 2.87 25.76
CA ALA A 127 -20.98 3.02 24.31
C ALA A 127 -19.84 2.32 23.56
N LEU A 128 -18.61 2.39 24.08
CA LEU A 128 -17.46 1.70 23.50
C LEU A 128 -17.55 0.18 23.65
N ARG A 129 -18.13 -0.31 24.75
CA ARG A 129 -18.36 -1.76 24.95
C ARG A 129 -19.35 -2.31 23.93
N GLU A 130 -20.45 -1.60 23.70
CA GLU A 130 -21.44 -1.98 22.68
C GLU A 130 -20.84 -1.94 21.27
N TYR A 131 -20.05 -0.91 20.97
CA TYR A 131 -19.37 -0.80 19.67
C TYR A 131 -18.35 -1.93 19.45
N ASN A 132 -17.51 -2.22 20.45
CA ASN A 132 -16.55 -3.33 20.37
C ASN A 132 -17.25 -4.69 20.27
N ALA A 133 -18.38 -4.88 20.94
CA ALA A 133 -19.21 -6.08 20.83
C ALA A 133 -19.82 -6.22 19.42
N TYR A 134 -20.29 -5.12 18.83
CA TYR A 134 -20.78 -5.11 17.45
C TYR A 134 -19.68 -5.46 16.45
N LEU A 135 -18.49 -4.86 16.59
CA LEU A 135 -17.33 -5.20 15.76
C LEU A 135 -16.92 -6.67 15.90
N ALA A 136 -16.96 -7.21 17.11
CA ALA A 136 -16.68 -8.62 17.36
C ALA A 136 -17.70 -9.56 16.69
N GLN A 137 -18.99 -9.20 16.71
CA GLN A 137 -20.03 -9.97 16.01
C GLN A 137 -19.85 -9.93 14.50
N LEU A 138 -19.46 -8.78 13.93
CA LEU A 138 -19.19 -8.67 12.50
C LEU A 138 -17.99 -9.54 12.10
N ALA A 139 -16.89 -9.47 12.86
CA ALA A 139 -15.71 -10.30 12.64
C ALA A 139 -16.02 -11.81 12.73
N ALA A 140 -16.89 -12.22 13.67
CA ALA A 140 -17.32 -13.61 13.80
C ALA A 140 -18.13 -14.08 12.58
N LYS A 141 -19.06 -13.25 12.09
CA LYS A 141 -19.85 -13.54 10.87
C LYS A 141 -18.96 -13.63 9.62
N ASP A 142 -17.98 -12.75 9.50
CA ASP A 142 -17.01 -12.77 8.40
C ASP A 142 -16.14 -14.03 8.43
N ALA A 143 -15.68 -14.45 9.62
CA ALA A 143 -14.92 -15.69 9.80
C ALA A 143 -15.76 -16.93 9.44
N GLU A 144 -17.04 -16.97 9.83
CA GLU A 144 -17.95 -18.07 9.47
C GLU A 144 -18.15 -18.16 7.94
N LYS A 145 -18.38 -17.02 7.28
CA LYS A 145 -18.54 -16.96 5.82
C LYS A 145 -17.27 -17.41 5.09
N GLN A 146 -16.10 -17.04 5.60
CA GLN A 146 -14.81 -17.44 5.04
C GLN A 146 -14.57 -18.96 5.17
N ASN A 147 -14.94 -19.58 6.30
CA ASN A 147 -14.86 -21.03 6.49
C ASN A 147 -15.77 -21.80 5.53
N ARG A 148 -17.01 -21.33 5.29
CA ARG A 148 -17.93 -21.95 4.30
C ARG A 148 -17.44 -21.87 2.86
N THR A 149 -16.60 -20.88 2.54
CA THR A 149 -16.06 -20.69 1.18
C THR A 149 -14.80 -21.52 0.95
N THR A 150 -14.19 -22.06 2.01
CA THR A 150 -12.91 -22.78 1.95
C THR A 150 -13.07 -24.31 2.10
N ALA A 151 -14.29 -24.80 2.35
CA ALA A 151 -14.65 -26.23 2.39
C ALA A 151 -15.33 -26.66 1.09
#